data_AF-A0A520TH81-F1
#
_entry.id   AF-A0A520TH81-F1
#
_cell.length_a   1.000
_cell.length_b   1.000
_cell.length_c   1.000
_cell.angle_alpha   90.00
_cell.angle_beta   90.00
_cell.angle_gamma   90.00
#
_symmetry.space_group_name_H-M   'P 1'
#
loop_
_entity.id
_entity.type
_entity.pdbx_description
1 polymer ?
#
loop_
_entity_poly.entity_id
_entity_poly.type
_entity_poly.pdbx_seq_one_letter_code
_entity_poly.pdbx_strand_id
1 'polypeptide(L)'
;MEFLIELLGLEQGMLRGFVFGVVHVGILIIGYYSGWSINRLLKKTSNGHIAGIIGAVIAHILADIIASLLDPTMRSAALGILLGGLLPLLFIPILEKYVTKSDTHIMVGDHEDIEEDLKSHKH
;
A
#
# COMPACT_ATOMS: atom_id res chain seq x y z
N MET A 1 15.18 -18.63 16.56
CA MET A 1 13.80 -18.19 16.84
C MET A 1 13.38 -18.70 18.21
N GLU A 2 13.49 -20.00 18.49
CA GLU A 2 13.10 -20.63 19.77
C GLU A 2 13.64 -19.95 21.03
N PHE A 3 14.91 -19.54 21.06
CA PHE A 3 15.49 -18.80 22.19
C PHE A 3 14.78 -17.46 22.52
N LEU A 4 14.27 -16.73 21.52
CA LEU A 4 13.50 -15.50 21.74
C LEU A 4 12.06 -15.79 22.20
N ILE A 5 11.49 -16.91 21.75
CA ILE A 5 10.14 -17.36 22.14
C ILE A 5 10.13 -17.69 23.63
N GLU A 6 11.14 -18.43 24.08
CA GLU A 6 11.30 -18.87 25.46
C GLU A 6 11.66 -17.71 26.39
N LEU A 7 12.53 -16.78 25.96
CA LEU A 7 12.88 -15.57 26.72
C LEU A 7 11.70 -14.61 26.92
N LEU A 8 10.79 -14.52 25.94
CA LEU A 8 9.62 -13.64 25.97
C LEU A 8 8.35 -14.32 26.50
N GLY A 9 8.40 -15.61 26.84
CA GLY A 9 7.24 -16.37 27.33
C GLY A 9 6.09 -16.45 26.32
N LEU A 10 6.39 -16.35 25.02
CA LEU A 10 5.37 -16.31 23.97
C LEU A 10 4.98 -17.72 23.56
N GLU A 11 3.68 -18.00 23.42
CA GLU A 11 3.25 -19.26 22.82
C GLU A 11 3.65 -19.29 21.32
N GLN A 12 4.06 -20.45 20.80
CA GLN A 12 4.48 -20.60 19.39
C GLN A 12 3.41 -20.09 18.40
N GLY A 13 2.13 -20.14 18.77
CA GLY A 13 1.03 -19.59 17.98
C GLY A 13 0.99 -18.05 17.90
N MET A 14 1.52 -17.34 18.89
CA MET A 14 1.53 -15.87 18.94
C MET A 14 2.52 -15.24 17.94
N LEU A 15 3.57 -15.99 17.56
CA LEU A 15 4.57 -15.52 16.59
C LEU A 15 4.25 -15.92 15.14
N ARG A 16 3.08 -16.53 14.91
CA ARG A 16 2.59 -16.80 13.57
C ARG A 16 2.41 -15.48 12.82
N GLY A 17 2.95 -15.38 11.61
CA GLY A 17 2.90 -14.14 10.83
C GLY A 17 3.97 -13.11 11.22
N PHE A 18 4.92 -13.44 12.10
CA PHE A 18 5.99 -12.50 12.48
C PHE A 18 6.87 -12.12 11.27
N VAL A 19 7.28 -13.10 10.46
CA VAL A 19 8.08 -12.85 9.26
C VAL A 19 7.27 -12.04 8.25
N PHE A 20 5.98 -12.34 8.11
CA PHE A 20 5.06 -11.56 7.29
C PHE A 20 5.07 -10.09 7.72
N GLY A 21 4.88 -9.80 9.01
CA GLY A 21 4.83 -8.44 9.53
C GLY A 21 6.13 -7.67 9.29
N VAL A 22 7.29 -8.29 9.57
CA VAL A 22 8.60 -7.66 9.34
C VAL A 22 8.83 -7.36 7.86
N VAL A 23 8.53 -8.31 6.98
CA VAL A 23 8.73 -8.13 5.53
C VAL A 23 7.75 -7.10 4.97
N HIS A 24 6.47 -7.21 5.30
CA HIS A 24 5.42 -6.31 4.81
C HIS A 24 5.73 -4.85 5.19
N VAL A 25 5.96 -4.58 6.47
CA VAL A 25 6.28 -3.22 6.94
C VAL A 25 7.64 -2.75 6.43
N GLY A 26 8.63 -3.65 6.35
CA GLY A 26 9.95 -3.34 5.83
C GLY A 26 9.90 -2.87 4.36
N ILE A 27 9.15 -3.57 3.51
CA ILE A 27 8.94 -3.18 2.12
C ILE A 27 8.26 -1.81 2.03
N LEU A 28 7.25 -1.55 2.85
CA LEU A 28 6.58 -0.24 2.89
C LEU A 28 7.55 0.88 3.28
N ILE A 29 8.32 0.72 4.35
CA ILE A 29 9.32 1.71 4.79
C ILE A 29 10.32 1.99 3.67
N ILE A 30 10.87 0.94 3.04
CA ILE A 30 11.80 1.10 1.92
C ILE A 30 11.12 1.82 0.75
N GLY A 31 9.88 1.48 0.42
CA GLY A 31 9.10 2.15 -0.62
C GLY A 31 8.93 3.64 -0.36
N TYR A 32 8.57 4.02 0.87
CA TYR A 32 8.43 5.42 1.27
C TYR A 32 9.74 6.19 1.19
N TYR A 33 10.84 5.65 1.74
CA TYR A 33 12.13 6.34 1.75
C TYR A 33 12.85 6.34 0.40
N SER A 34 12.61 5.34 -0.46
CA SER A 34 13.20 5.29 -1.80
C SER A 34 12.52 6.23 -2.79
N GLY A 35 11.34 6.79 -2.44
CA GLY A 35 10.56 7.59 -3.37
C GLY A 35 10.01 6.78 -4.55
N TRP A 36 9.95 5.45 -4.43
CA TRP A 36 9.37 4.58 -5.45
C TRP A 36 7.86 4.71 -5.42
N SER A 37 7.34 5.72 -6.12
CA SER A 37 5.91 5.93 -6.26
C SER A 37 5.41 5.31 -7.56
N ILE A 38 4.60 4.25 -7.46
CA ILE A 38 3.84 3.72 -8.59
C ILE A 38 3.00 4.83 -9.24
N ASN A 39 2.61 5.87 -8.49
CA ASN A 39 1.89 7.03 -9.03
C ASN A 39 2.68 7.75 -10.12
N ARG A 40 4.02 7.79 -10.05
CA ARG A 40 4.84 8.45 -11.09
C ARG A 40 4.77 7.69 -12.43
N LEU A 41 4.57 6.37 -12.38
CA LEU A 41 4.33 5.54 -13.56
C LEU A 41 2.87 5.63 -14.05
N LEU A 42 1.90 5.68 -13.13
CA LEU A 42 0.45 5.72 -13.43
C LEU A 42 -0.08 7.11 -13.81
N LYS A 43 0.58 8.20 -13.39
CA LYS A 43 0.21 9.58 -13.76
C LYS A 43 0.23 9.82 -15.26
N LYS A 44 1.01 9.04 -16.01
CA LYS A 44 1.11 9.18 -17.47
C LYS A 44 -0.19 8.78 -18.20
N THR A 45 -1.14 8.16 -17.50
CA THR A 45 -2.35 7.57 -18.12
C THR A 45 -3.68 7.91 -17.44
N SER A 46 -3.73 8.61 -16.30
CA SER A 46 -5.02 8.98 -15.65
C SER A 46 -4.96 10.25 -14.77
N ASN A 47 -6.12 10.72 -14.28
CA ASN A 47 -6.23 11.79 -13.27
C ASN A 47 -5.35 11.46 -12.05
N GLY A 48 -4.46 12.39 -11.67
CA GLY A 48 -3.41 12.15 -10.67
C GLY A 48 -3.91 11.57 -9.33
N HIS A 49 -5.12 11.94 -8.91
CA HIS A 49 -5.76 11.41 -7.70
C HIS A 49 -6.13 9.92 -7.80
N ILE A 50 -6.77 9.50 -8.89
CA ILE A 50 -7.17 8.10 -9.11
C ILE A 50 -5.93 7.22 -9.33
N ALA A 51 -4.95 7.72 -10.10
CA ALA A 51 -3.64 7.08 -10.21
C ALA A 51 -3.01 6.86 -8.83
N GLY A 52 -3.19 7.83 -7.93
CA GLY A 52 -2.75 7.77 -6.54
C GLY A 52 -3.32 6.61 -5.74
N ILE A 53 -4.64 6.51 -5.73
CA ILE A 53 -5.36 5.45 -5.01
C ILE A 53 -5.00 4.08 -5.58
N ILE A 54 -5.03 3.92 -6.92
CA ILE A 54 -4.73 2.65 -7.57
C ILE A 54 -3.27 2.25 -7.31
N GLY A 55 -2.33 3.18 -7.43
CA GLY A 55 -0.91 2.94 -7.19
C GLY A 55 -0.63 2.48 -5.77
N ALA A 56 -1.24 3.14 -4.78
CA ALA A 56 -1.10 2.77 -3.37
C ALA A 56 -1.67 1.36 -3.10
N VAL A 57 -2.85 1.05 -3.60
CA VAL A 57 -3.47 -0.28 -3.38
C VAL A 57 -2.66 -1.38 -4.07
N ILE A 58 -2.18 -1.18 -5.29
CA ILE A 58 -1.33 -2.15 -5.99
C ILE A 58 -0.02 -2.38 -5.24
N ALA A 59 0.65 -1.32 -4.78
CA ALA A 59 1.87 -1.44 -3.98
C ALA A 59 1.63 -2.27 -2.71
N HIS A 60 0.51 -2.05 -2.04
CA HIS A 60 0.12 -2.78 -0.84
C HIS A 60 -0.09 -4.28 -1.12
N ILE A 61 -0.88 -4.61 -2.15
CA ILE A 61 -1.15 -6.01 -2.55
C ILE A 61 0.17 -6.73 -2.90
N LEU A 62 1.10 -6.05 -3.57
CA LEU A 62 2.41 -6.63 -3.88
C LEU A 62 3.24 -6.89 -2.62
N ALA A 63 3.28 -5.93 -1.68
CA ALA A 63 3.97 -6.11 -0.40
C ALA A 63 3.39 -7.29 0.38
N ASP A 64 2.07 -7.42 0.40
CA ASP A 64 1.35 -8.53 1.04
C ASP A 64 1.66 -9.89 0.43
N ILE A 65 1.72 -9.99 -0.90
CA ILE A 65 2.08 -11.25 -1.58
C ILE A 65 3.53 -11.61 -1.29
N ILE A 66 4.46 -10.66 -1.38
CA ILE A 66 5.86 -10.92 -1.09
C ILE A 66 6.02 -11.38 0.36
N ALA A 67 5.37 -10.70 1.31
CA ALA A 67 5.41 -11.04 2.73
C ALA A 67 4.80 -12.43 3.02
N SER A 68 3.64 -12.73 2.42
CA SER A 68 2.96 -14.02 2.63
C SER A 68 3.67 -15.20 1.97
N LEU A 69 4.36 -14.99 0.86
CA LEU A 69 5.20 -16.02 0.25
C LEU A 69 6.48 -16.27 1.05
N LEU A 70 7.06 -15.23 1.65
CA LEU A 70 8.28 -15.34 2.45
C LEU A 70 8.01 -15.91 3.86
N ASP A 71 6.82 -15.72 4.43
CA ASP A 71 6.43 -16.32 5.71
C ASP A 71 5.82 -17.73 5.51
N PRO A 72 6.50 -18.81 5.93
CA PRO A 72 5.99 -20.18 5.78
C PRO A 72 4.60 -20.41 6.41
N THR A 73 4.25 -19.65 7.46
CA THR A 73 2.98 -19.79 8.20
C THR A 73 1.80 -19.10 7.52
N MET A 74 2.07 -18.25 6.52
CA MET A 74 1.08 -17.45 5.79
C MET A 74 0.99 -17.81 4.30
N ARG A 75 1.88 -18.67 3.77
CA ARG A 75 1.87 -19.09 2.36
C ARG A 75 0.53 -19.63 1.87
N SER A 76 -0.18 -20.40 2.70
CA SER A 76 -1.49 -20.94 2.34
C SER A 76 -2.57 -19.85 2.20
N ALA A 77 -2.38 -18.71 2.87
CA ALA A 77 -3.27 -17.56 2.78
C ALA A 77 -2.92 -16.60 1.62
N ALA A 78 -1.77 -16.75 0.96
CA ALA A 78 -1.26 -15.79 -0.03
C ALA A 78 -2.26 -15.51 -1.18
N LEU A 79 -2.89 -16.56 -1.73
CA LEU A 79 -3.93 -16.40 -2.76
C LEU A 79 -5.18 -15.70 -2.23
N GLY A 80 -5.58 -16.00 -0.99
CA GLY A 80 -6.71 -15.34 -0.33
C GLY A 80 -6.44 -13.85 -0.10
N ILE A 81 -5.21 -13.50 0.30
CA ILE A 81 -4.76 -12.12 0.48
C ILE A 81 -4.75 -11.37 -0.87
N LEU A 82 -4.21 -11.97 -1.93
CA LEU A 82 -4.23 -11.38 -3.27
C LEU A 82 -5.66 -11.12 -3.76
N LEU A 83 -6.51 -12.13 -3.74
CA LEU A 83 -7.89 -12.01 -4.25
C LEU A 83 -8.73 -11.07 -3.39
N GLY A 84 -8.54 -11.13 -2.06
CA GLY A 84 -9.17 -10.23 -1.11
C GLY A 84 -8.74 -8.78 -1.28
N GLY A 85 -7.47 -8.53 -1.60
CA GLY A 85 -6.94 -7.19 -1.89
C GLY A 85 -7.41 -6.62 -3.23
N LEU A 86 -7.61 -7.48 -4.25
CA LEU A 86 -8.13 -7.05 -5.55
C LEU A 86 -9.63 -6.70 -5.52
N LEU A 87 -10.41 -7.36 -4.67
CA LEU A 87 -11.87 -7.21 -4.65
C LEU A 87 -12.33 -5.75 -4.39
N PRO A 88 -11.76 -5.00 -3.42
CA PRO A 88 -12.07 -3.59 -3.20
C PRO A 88 -11.83 -2.67 -4.40
N LEU A 89 -10.88 -3.00 -5.29
CA LEU A 89 -10.55 -2.16 -6.45
C LEU A 89 -11.75 -1.98 -7.39
N LEU A 90 -12.63 -2.98 -7.47
CA LEU A 90 -13.85 -2.92 -8.27
C LEU A 90 -14.84 -1.84 -7.79
N PHE A 91 -14.73 -1.43 -6.52
CA PHE A 91 -15.61 -0.44 -5.91
C PHE A 91 -15.08 0.99 -6.02
N ILE A 92 -13.83 1.20 -6.46
CA ILE A 92 -13.26 2.56 -6.67
C ILE A 92 -14.19 3.49 -7.45
N PRO A 93 -14.74 3.14 -8.63
CA PRO A 93 -15.61 4.05 -9.39
C PRO A 93 -16.93 4.37 -8.66
N ILE A 94 -17.41 3.45 -7.82
CA ILE A 94 -18.61 3.66 -7.00
C ILE A 94 -18.28 4.62 -5.85
N LEU A 95 -17.16 4.40 -5.16
CA LEU A 95 -16.70 5.26 -4.06
C LEU A 95 -16.43 6.68 -4.55
N GLU A 96 -15.83 6.85 -5.73
CA GLU A 96 -15.62 8.17 -6.34
C GLU A 96 -16.96 8.87 -6.63
N LYS A 97 -17.96 8.14 -7.13
CA LYS A 97 -19.26 8.75 -7.46
C LYS A 97 -20.07 9.17 -6.22
N TYR A 98 -19.97 8.43 -5.12
CA TYR A 98 -20.89 8.59 -3.98
C TYR A 98 -20.23 9.14 -2.70
N VAL A 99 -18.91 8.99 -2.53
CA VAL A 99 -18.19 9.42 -1.32
C VAL A 99 -17.42 10.72 -1.57
N THR A 100 -16.78 10.88 -2.73
CA THR A 100 -16.05 12.12 -3.05
C THR A 100 -17.00 13.20 -3.58
N LYS A 101 -17.64 13.91 -2.65
CA LYS A 101 -18.24 15.23 -2.86
C LYS A 101 -17.57 16.23 -1.92
N SER A 102 -16.38 16.70 -2.28
CA SER A 102 -15.91 17.99 -1.77
C SER A 102 -15.07 18.67 -2.85
N ASP A 103 -15.54 19.82 -3.33
CA ASP A 103 -14.84 20.70 -4.29
C ASP A 103 -13.57 21.35 -3.70
N THR A 104 -13.17 20.96 -2.49
CA THR A 104 -11.87 21.29 -1.92
C THR A 104 -10.85 20.34 -2.54
N HIS A 105 -10.10 20.84 -3.51
CA HIS A 105 -8.88 20.23 -4.04
C HIS A 105 -7.91 19.98 -2.86
N ILE A 106 -8.04 18.82 -2.20
CA ILE A 106 -7.13 18.44 -1.13
C ILE A 106 -5.80 18.17 -1.82
N MET A 107 -4.81 19.05 -1.63
CA MET A 107 -3.44 18.87 -2.13
C MET A 107 -2.85 17.60 -1.52
N VAL A 108 -3.05 16.48 -2.21
CA VAL A 108 -2.44 15.19 -1.89
C VAL A 108 -1.73 14.74 -3.15
N GLY A 109 -0.48 15.17 -3.26
CA GLY A 109 0.39 14.90 -4.38
C GLY A 109 1.84 14.79 -3.92
N ASP A 110 2.68 14.20 -4.78
CA ASP A 110 4.12 14.16 -4.55
C ASP A 110 4.68 15.60 -4.60
N HIS A 111 5.91 15.83 -4.13
CA HIS A 111 6.50 17.17 -4.12
C HIS A 111 6.44 17.86 -5.50
N GLU A 112 6.52 17.07 -6.57
CA GLU A 112 6.36 17.51 -7.97
C GLU A 112 4.96 18.08 -8.27
N ASP A 113 3.89 17.49 -7.73
CA ASP A 113 2.51 17.98 -7.93
C ASP A 113 2.27 19.30 -7.22
N ILE A 114 2.80 19.42 -6.01
CA ILE A 114 2.70 20.64 -5.20
C ILE A 114 3.46 21.77 -5.88
N GLU A 115 4.62 21.48 -6.48
CA GLU A 115 5.40 22.48 -7.21
C GLU A 115 4.74 22.93 -8.52
N GLU A 116 4.16 22.01 -9.31
CA GLU A 116 3.42 22.35 -10.53
C GLU A 116 2.17 23.20 -10.23
N ASP A 117 1.40 22.86 -9.19
CA ASP A 117 0.22 23.65 -8.79
C ASP A 117 0.57 25.02 -8.19
N LEU A 118 1.65 25.10 -7.39
CA LEU A 118 2.13 26.39 -6.87
C LEU A 118 2.63 27.31 -8.00
N LYS A 119 3.16 26.75 -9.09
CA LYS A 119 3.55 27.53 -10.27
C LYS A 119 2.36 27.93 -11.12
N SER A 120 1.30 27.11 -11.20
CA SER A 120 0.09 27.44 -11.95
C SER A 120 -0.71 28.59 -11.33
N HIS A 121 -0.60 28.78 -10.01
CA HIS A 121 -1.27 29.86 -9.27
C HIS A 121 -0.47 31.17 -9.15
N LYS A 122 0.74 31.24 -9.70
CA LYS A 122 1.49 32.49 -9.85
C LYS A 122 1.13 33.15 -11.18
N HIS A 123 0.02 33.89 -11.18
CA HIS A 123 -0.20 35.01 -12.10
C HIS A 123 0.31 36.30 -11.49
#